data_AF-A0A2G6KIV0-F1
#
_entry.id   AF-A0A2G6KIV0-F1
#
_cell.length_a   1.000
_cell.length_b   1.000
_cell.length_c   1.000
_cell.angle_alpha   90.00
_cell.angle_beta   90.00
_cell.angle_gamma   90.00
#
_symmetry.space_group_name_H-M   'P 1'
#
loop_
_entity.id
_entity.type
_entity.pdbx_description
1 polymer ?
#
loop_
_entity_poly.entity_id
_entity_poly.type
_entity_poly.pdbx_seq_one_letter_code
_entity_poly.pdbx_strand_id
1 'polypeptide(L)'
;MVCVSGVGGWGDQDDDWHKHNAILRDLSFSSWPVKYDTAEGPLLLVYYTAYYLPAAIIGRMFNLQSAHTVLFLWTIVGAGLSILWVLILSRSHPVWCGLIFVLFSGMDVVGAAIVNRLHLDHIEVWGKFWQYSSNAALFFWVPQHALPGWLLTALVVDDAQAHRLHQTGVEYLALSLLWTPFVTIGLLPLIISIWIREYVLGRYSLRKLLTWHTVHAILLGGACVAYFAARFEPYPMSASVAMLPQGQFEFMPMFQYRNFFRYVVFLLLEFGMLHCLIYIAQWKNFVQFHPFAILFCSSTIILTVLPWFRYGFYNDLVMRASIPSLFITLLGTLWGIQALQKKIFQQALKIILTGVLIVGSINAMIEFKRHCKGIAQRGSLMMSPQFQESPRVIDLPQHGYHTAFNFMAQYVGAADSWFVKYLAKPLHDNK
;
A
#
# COMPACT_ATOMS: atom_id res chain seq x y z
N MET A 1 -7.77 -15.72 3.29
CA MET A 1 -6.75 -14.64 3.23
C MET A 1 -6.45 -14.10 4.62
N VAL A 2 -7.41 -13.49 5.34
CA VAL A 2 -7.14 -12.88 6.66
C VAL A 2 -6.68 -13.87 7.73
N CYS A 3 -7.32 -15.04 7.83
CA CYS A 3 -6.94 -16.01 8.86
C CYS A 3 -5.51 -16.56 8.73
N VAL A 4 -4.87 -16.42 7.58
CA VAL A 4 -3.51 -16.94 7.34
C VAL A 4 -2.44 -15.85 7.30
N SER A 5 -2.82 -14.57 7.36
CA SER A 5 -1.92 -13.44 7.10
C SER A 5 -1.06 -12.99 8.29
N GLY A 6 -1.28 -13.54 9.49
CA GLY A 6 -0.60 -13.13 10.72
C GLY A 6 -1.29 -11.99 11.46
N VAL A 7 -2.35 -11.39 10.90
CA VAL A 7 -3.00 -10.22 11.49
C VAL A 7 -3.62 -10.57 12.85
N GLY A 8 -3.30 -9.77 13.87
CA GLY A 8 -3.85 -9.98 15.22
C GLY A 8 -3.47 -11.33 15.85
N GLY A 9 -2.41 -11.97 15.34
CA GLY A 9 -1.94 -13.28 15.78
C GLY A 9 -2.63 -14.48 15.14
N TRP A 10 -3.42 -14.26 14.09
CA TRP A 10 -4.04 -15.32 13.30
C TRP A 10 -3.23 -15.59 12.03
N GLY A 11 -2.72 -16.81 11.89
CA GLY A 11 -1.86 -17.20 10.77
C GLY A 11 -0.39 -17.00 11.08
N ASP A 12 0.46 -17.01 10.06
CA ASP A 12 1.89 -16.81 10.23
C ASP A 12 2.27 -15.34 10.08
N GLN A 13 3.23 -14.88 10.88
CA GLN A 13 3.67 -13.49 10.91
C GLN A 13 5.05 -13.35 10.26
N ASP A 14 5.10 -12.57 9.18
CA ASP A 14 6.33 -12.06 8.58
C ASP A 14 7.15 -11.18 9.53
N ASP A 15 8.42 -10.96 9.20
CA ASP A 15 9.33 -10.08 9.96
C ASP A 15 8.75 -8.68 10.20
N ASP A 16 7.94 -8.18 9.27
CA ASP A 16 7.23 -6.90 9.37
C ASP A 16 6.19 -6.87 10.49
N TRP A 17 5.70 -8.01 10.98
CA TRP A 17 4.73 -8.02 12.07
C TRP A 17 5.32 -7.66 13.42
N HIS A 18 6.63 -7.82 13.62
CA HIS A 18 7.28 -7.37 14.86
C HIS A 18 7.11 -5.85 15.04
N LYS A 19 7.31 -5.06 13.98
CA LYS A 19 7.04 -3.60 14.02
C LYS A 19 5.55 -3.31 14.16
N HIS A 20 4.67 -4.06 13.48
CA HIS A 20 3.22 -3.82 13.55
C HIS A 20 2.64 -4.05 14.94
N ASN A 21 3.08 -5.12 15.61
CA ASN A 21 2.67 -5.42 16.97
C ASN A 21 3.21 -4.38 17.97
N ALA A 22 4.47 -3.96 17.81
CA ALA A 22 5.09 -2.91 18.64
C ALA A 22 4.37 -1.55 18.50
N ILE A 23 4.04 -1.14 17.27
CA ILE A 23 3.32 0.10 17.00
C ILE A 23 1.92 0.06 17.60
N LEU A 24 1.20 -1.06 17.48
CA LEU A 24 -0.11 -1.23 18.11
C LEU A 24 -0.02 -1.09 19.63
N ARG A 25 1.00 -1.70 20.26
CA ARG A 25 1.25 -1.57 21.70
C ARG A 25 1.52 -0.12 22.09
N ASP A 26 2.46 0.54 21.43
CA ASP A 26 2.87 1.90 21.80
C ASP A 26 1.73 2.90 21.61
N LEU A 27 0.92 2.76 20.55
CA LEU A 27 -0.30 3.56 20.39
C LEU A 27 -1.35 3.27 21.47
N SER A 28 -1.43 2.03 21.97
CA SER A 28 -2.38 1.65 23.02
C SER A 28 -1.98 2.23 24.38
N PHE A 29 -0.71 2.13 24.75
CA PHE A 29 -0.27 2.32 26.15
C PHE A 29 0.66 3.52 26.38
N SER A 30 1.19 4.17 25.34
CA SER A 30 1.98 5.40 25.51
C SER A 30 1.11 6.65 25.40
N SER A 31 1.47 7.72 26.10
CA SER A 31 0.78 9.01 26.00
C SER A 31 0.92 9.59 24.59
N TRP A 32 -0.13 10.26 24.10
CA TRP A 32 -0.09 10.93 22.79
C TRP A 32 0.52 12.33 22.91
N PRO A 33 1.37 12.76 21.95
CA PRO A 33 1.95 11.96 20.87
C PRO A 33 3.00 10.97 21.37
N VAL A 34 3.09 9.79 20.74
CA VAL A 34 4.02 8.74 21.17
C VAL A 34 5.46 9.22 21.01
N LYS A 35 6.16 9.33 22.15
CA LYS A 35 7.55 9.73 22.25
C LYS A 35 8.38 8.65 22.92
N TYR A 36 9.65 8.58 22.55
CA TYR A 36 10.64 7.69 23.16
C TYR A 36 11.76 8.52 23.76
N ASP A 37 12.00 8.36 25.06
CA ASP A 37 13.17 8.90 25.70
C ASP A 37 14.35 7.97 25.46
N THR A 38 15.32 8.45 24.69
CA THR A 38 16.56 7.71 24.40
C THR A 38 17.75 8.37 25.09
N ALA A 39 18.88 7.67 25.17
CA ALA A 39 20.12 8.23 25.71
C ALA A 39 20.62 9.45 24.92
N GLU A 40 20.27 9.54 23.63
CA GLU A 40 20.66 10.65 22.74
C GLU A 40 19.67 11.83 22.84
N GLY A 41 18.41 11.55 23.22
CA GLY A 41 17.37 12.54 23.44
C GLY A 41 15.97 12.03 23.08
N PRO A 42 14.92 12.86 23.21
CA PRO A 42 13.55 12.45 22.92
C PRO A 42 13.30 12.33 21.41
N LEU A 43 12.63 11.25 20.99
CA LEU A 43 12.24 10.98 19.61
C LEU A 43 10.72 10.88 19.48
N LEU A 44 10.15 11.39 18.39
CA LEU A 44 8.73 11.24 18.04
C LEU A 44 8.52 10.01 17.16
N LEU A 45 7.49 9.20 17.40
CA LEU A 45 7.04 8.20 16.42
C LEU A 45 6.37 8.90 15.22
N VAL A 46 6.94 8.76 14.03
CA VAL A 46 6.39 9.26 12.76
C VAL A 46 6.06 8.09 11.85
N TYR A 47 4.81 7.62 11.90
CA TYR A 47 4.37 6.41 11.24
C TYR A 47 2.95 6.51 10.68
N TYR A 48 2.57 5.60 9.80
CA TYR A 48 1.22 5.48 9.25
C TYR A 48 0.26 4.85 10.28
N THR A 49 -0.16 5.65 11.25
CA THR A 49 -0.84 5.19 12.48
C THR A 49 -2.32 4.85 12.28
N ALA A 50 -3.01 5.40 11.28
CA ALA A 50 -4.47 5.33 11.21
C ALA A 50 -5.05 3.90 11.14
N TYR A 51 -4.31 2.94 10.57
CA TYR A 51 -4.73 1.53 10.53
C TYR A 51 -4.87 0.93 11.94
N TYR A 52 -4.01 1.34 12.87
CA TYR A 52 -3.94 0.79 14.22
C TYR A 52 -4.84 1.53 15.21
N LEU A 53 -5.21 2.80 14.93
CA LEU A 53 -5.93 3.64 15.87
C LEU A 53 -7.24 3.01 16.41
N PRO A 54 -8.13 2.41 15.60
CA PRO A 54 -9.34 1.78 16.13
C PRO A 54 -9.05 0.67 17.13
N ALA A 55 -8.04 -0.16 16.83
CA ALA A 55 -7.60 -1.24 17.69
C ALA A 55 -6.88 -0.74 18.95
N ALA A 56 -6.07 0.32 18.83
CA ALA A 56 -5.32 0.89 19.92
C ALA A 56 -6.22 1.51 21.00
N ILE A 57 -7.35 2.13 20.61
CA ILE A 57 -8.36 2.63 21.56
C ILE A 57 -8.89 1.49 22.42
N ILE A 58 -9.27 0.37 21.80
CA ILE A 58 -9.74 -0.82 22.53
C ILE A 58 -8.61 -1.43 23.38
N GLY A 59 -7.38 -1.42 22.88
CA GLY A 59 -6.20 -1.82 23.62
C GLY A 59 -6.02 -1.05 24.92
N ARG A 60 -6.17 0.27 24.87
CA ARG A 60 -6.11 1.17 26.03
C ARG A 60 -7.22 0.91 27.04
N MET A 61 -8.43 0.60 26.57
CA MET A 61 -9.59 0.33 27.43
C MET A 61 -9.51 -1.02 28.15
N PHE A 62 -8.86 -2.02 27.54
CA PHE A 62 -8.84 -3.39 28.04
C PHE A 62 -7.42 -3.94 28.19
N ASN A 63 -6.83 -4.42 27.09
CA ASN A 63 -5.48 -4.99 27.06
C ASN A 63 -5.00 -5.19 25.61
N LEU A 64 -3.72 -5.54 25.44
CA LEU A 64 -3.10 -5.72 24.13
C LEU A 64 -3.74 -6.85 23.31
N GLN A 65 -4.21 -7.92 23.95
CA GLN A 65 -4.89 -9.03 23.27
C GLN A 65 -6.21 -8.57 22.63
N SER A 66 -6.95 -7.71 23.32
CA SER A 66 -8.18 -7.09 22.79
C SER A 66 -7.84 -6.18 21.59
N ALA A 67 -6.74 -5.43 21.66
CA ALA A 67 -6.24 -4.64 20.54
C ALA A 67 -5.96 -5.52 19.30
N HIS A 68 -5.22 -6.62 19.47
CA HIS A 68 -4.93 -7.56 18.37
C HIS A 68 -6.20 -8.18 17.77
N THR A 69 -7.16 -8.55 18.63
CA THR A 69 -8.44 -9.11 18.19
C THR A 69 -9.24 -8.10 17.37
N VAL A 70 -9.32 -6.84 17.83
CA VAL A 70 -10.00 -5.79 17.07
C VAL A 70 -9.25 -5.43 15.80
N LEU A 71 -7.92 -5.44 15.80
CA LEU A 71 -7.13 -5.24 14.58
C LEU A 71 -7.47 -6.33 13.55
N PHE A 72 -7.55 -7.59 13.96
CA PHE A 72 -7.96 -8.69 13.08
C PHE A 72 -9.37 -8.48 12.50
N LEU A 73 -10.36 -8.15 13.32
CA LEU A 73 -11.72 -7.87 12.86
C LEU A 73 -11.78 -6.65 11.93
N TRP A 74 -11.05 -5.59 12.26
CA TRP A 74 -10.92 -4.38 11.45
C TRP A 74 -10.37 -4.69 10.05
N THR A 75 -9.37 -5.55 9.98
CA THR A 75 -8.76 -5.98 8.72
C THR A 75 -9.70 -6.89 7.92
N ILE A 76 -10.52 -7.73 8.56
CA ILE A 76 -11.59 -8.48 7.88
C ILE A 76 -12.56 -7.51 7.20
N VAL A 77 -13.02 -6.48 7.91
CA VAL A 77 -13.93 -5.48 7.36
C VAL A 77 -13.30 -4.76 6.17
N GLY A 78 -12.06 -4.27 6.30
CA GLY A 78 -11.36 -3.59 5.21
C GLY A 78 -11.14 -4.47 3.97
N ALA A 79 -10.74 -5.73 4.18
CA ALA A 79 -10.55 -6.70 3.09
C ALA A 79 -11.88 -7.06 2.40
N GLY A 80 -12.93 -7.30 3.20
CA GLY A 80 -14.27 -7.57 2.71
C GLY A 80 -14.82 -6.41 1.87
N LEU A 81 -14.70 -5.18 2.37
CA LEU A 81 -15.11 -3.98 1.63
C LEU A 81 -14.32 -3.82 0.32
N SER A 82 -13.01 -4.08 0.33
CA SER A 82 -12.19 -4.03 -0.89
C SER A 82 -12.68 -5.02 -1.96
N ILE A 83 -12.97 -6.25 -1.57
CA ILE A 83 -13.50 -7.28 -2.49
C ILE A 83 -14.91 -6.92 -2.97
N LEU A 84 -15.77 -6.39 -2.09
CA LEU A 84 -17.11 -5.93 -2.46
C LEU A 84 -17.04 -4.78 -3.48
N TRP A 85 -16.11 -3.84 -3.31
CA TRP A 85 -15.88 -2.79 -4.29
C TRP A 85 -15.44 -3.34 -5.64
N VAL A 86 -14.53 -4.32 -5.67
CA VAL A 86 -14.16 -5.01 -6.92
C VAL A 86 -15.37 -5.67 -7.57
N LEU A 87 -16.25 -6.31 -6.77
CA LEU A 87 -17.49 -6.91 -7.27
C LEU A 87 -18.44 -5.87 -7.86
N ILE A 88 -18.69 -4.78 -7.14
CA ILE A 88 -19.60 -3.69 -7.55
C ILE A 88 -19.11 -3.02 -8.84
N LEU A 89 -17.83 -2.66 -8.90
CA LEU A 89 -17.25 -1.93 -10.03
C LEU A 89 -17.08 -2.83 -11.26
N SER A 90 -16.63 -4.06 -11.06
CA SER A 90 -16.42 -4.99 -12.18
C SER A 90 -17.72 -5.60 -12.71
N ARG A 91 -18.75 -5.73 -11.86
CA ARG A 91 -19.98 -6.49 -12.14
C ARG A 91 -19.71 -7.93 -12.60
N SER A 92 -18.56 -8.48 -12.24
CA SER A 92 -18.17 -9.87 -12.56
C SER A 92 -18.82 -10.84 -11.59
N HIS A 93 -18.74 -12.14 -11.89
CA HIS A 93 -19.16 -13.17 -10.95
C HIS A 93 -18.30 -13.13 -9.66
N PRO A 94 -18.90 -13.22 -8.45
CA PRO A 94 -18.18 -13.08 -7.18
C PRO A 94 -16.95 -13.98 -7.03
N VAL A 95 -17.04 -15.23 -7.51
CA VAL A 95 -15.92 -16.18 -7.47
C VAL A 95 -14.72 -15.67 -8.28
N TRP A 96 -14.95 -15.11 -9.48
CA TRP A 96 -13.86 -14.57 -10.30
C TRP A 96 -13.29 -13.28 -9.71
N CYS A 97 -14.13 -12.41 -9.14
CA CYS A 97 -13.67 -11.23 -8.40
C CYS A 97 -12.73 -11.65 -7.26
N GLY A 98 -13.16 -12.59 -6.42
CA GLY A 98 -12.38 -13.06 -5.27
C GLY A 98 -11.08 -13.74 -5.70
N LEU A 99 -11.13 -14.67 -6.66
CA LEU A 99 -9.95 -15.38 -7.15
C LEU A 99 -8.92 -14.44 -7.77
N ILE A 100 -9.35 -13.58 -8.70
CA ILE A 100 -8.43 -12.63 -9.35
C ILE A 100 -7.91 -11.65 -8.31
N PHE A 101 -8.74 -11.15 -7.39
CA PHE A 101 -8.27 -10.23 -6.34
C PHE A 101 -7.21 -10.84 -5.45
N VAL A 102 -7.42 -12.06 -4.95
CA VAL A 102 -6.50 -12.73 -4.03
C VAL A 102 -5.20 -13.14 -4.73
N LEU A 103 -5.28 -13.57 -5.99
CA LEU A 103 -4.15 -14.09 -6.76
C LEU A 103 -3.51 -13.06 -7.70
N PHE A 104 -3.93 -11.80 -7.66
CA PHE A 104 -3.41 -10.75 -8.55
C PHE A 104 -1.93 -10.47 -8.26
N SER A 105 -1.10 -10.63 -9.29
CA SER A 105 0.36 -10.45 -9.22
C SER A 105 0.94 -10.20 -10.61
N GLY A 106 2.13 -9.61 -10.65
CA GLY A 106 3.01 -9.65 -11.82
C GLY A 106 3.54 -11.06 -12.10
N MET A 107 4.23 -11.24 -13.24
CA MET A 107 4.87 -12.51 -13.60
C MET A 107 6.24 -12.69 -12.91
N ASP A 108 6.29 -12.47 -11.60
CA ASP A 108 7.52 -12.53 -10.78
C ASP A 108 8.25 -13.85 -10.92
N VAL A 109 7.53 -14.96 -11.08
CA VAL A 109 8.12 -16.29 -11.29
C VAL A 109 9.04 -16.33 -12.53
N VAL A 110 8.66 -15.62 -13.60
CA VAL A 110 9.48 -15.54 -14.82
C VAL A 110 10.69 -14.66 -14.56
N GLY A 111 10.49 -13.52 -13.90
CA GLY A 111 11.58 -12.61 -13.53
C GLY A 111 12.61 -13.28 -12.63
N ALA A 112 12.16 -13.96 -11.59
CA ALA A 112 12.96 -14.75 -10.66
C ALA A 112 13.70 -15.89 -11.37
N ALA A 113 13.08 -16.57 -12.35
CA ALA A 113 13.75 -17.59 -13.16
C ALA A 113 14.92 -16.99 -13.97
N ILE A 114 14.70 -15.84 -14.62
CA ILE A 114 15.72 -15.14 -15.43
C ILE A 114 16.95 -14.77 -14.59
N VAL A 115 16.75 -14.40 -13.32
CA VAL A 115 17.84 -14.00 -12.40
C VAL A 115 18.27 -15.10 -11.44
N ASN A 116 17.81 -16.34 -11.64
CA ASN A 116 18.10 -17.52 -10.82
C ASN A 116 17.80 -17.35 -9.30
N ARG A 117 16.63 -16.80 -8.98
CA ARG A 117 16.13 -16.52 -7.62
C ARG A 117 14.87 -17.31 -7.23
N LEU A 118 14.49 -18.33 -8.01
CA LEU A 118 13.34 -19.20 -7.70
C LEU A 118 13.46 -19.98 -6.39
N HIS A 119 14.67 -20.07 -5.82
CA HIS A 119 14.92 -20.73 -4.54
C HIS A 119 14.50 -19.88 -3.33
N LEU A 120 14.16 -18.61 -3.52
CA LEU A 120 13.70 -17.74 -2.45
C LEU A 120 12.23 -18.02 -2.12
N ASP A 121 11.89 -17.97 -0.84
CA ASP A 121 10.50 -18.10 -0.38
C ASP A 121 9.65 -16.85 -0.69
N HIS A 122 10.30 -15.72 -1.00
CA HIS A 122 9.68 -14.46 -1.47
C HIS A 122 10.35 -14.05 -2.79
N ILE A 123 9.71 -14.35 -3.93
CA ILE A 123 10.34 -14.23 -5.25
C ILE A 123 10.22 -12.84 -5.89
N GLU A 124 9.36 -11.97 -5.37
CA GLU A 124 9.13 -10.60 -5.86
C GLU A 124 10.38 -9.71 -5.79
N VAL A 125 11.38 -10.09 -4.98
CA VAL A 125 12.67 -9.37 -4.84
C VAL A 125 13.60 -9.55 -6.04
N TRP A 126 13.16 -10.20 -7.11
CA TRP A 126 13.94 -10.43 -8.33
C TRP A 126 14.36 -9.11 -9.01
N GLY A 127 13.52 -8.08 -8.91
CA GLY A 127 13.78 -6.71 -9.37
C GLY A 127 14.67 -5.87 -8.46
N LYS A 128 15.19 -6.45 -7.35
CA LYS A 128 15.98 -5.78 -6.30
C LYS A 128 15.23 -4.63 -5.62
N PHE A 129 15.37 -3.41 -6.14
CA PHE A 129 14.72 -2.19 -5.63
C PHE A 129 13.43 -1.86 -6.37
N TRP A 130 13.07 -2.67 -7.36
CA TRP A 130 11.80 -2.59 -8.06
C TRP A 130 10.97 -3.80 -7.71
N GLN A 131 9.78 -3.54 -7.20
CA GLN A 131 8.84 -4.56 -6.78
C GLN A 131 7.42 -3.99 -6.87
N TYR A 132 6.56 -4.65 -7.64
CA TYR A 132 5.12 -4.41 -7.62
C TYR A 132 4.46 -5.58 -6.92
N SER A 133 4.29 -5.42 -5.60
CA SER A 133 3.82 -6.48 -4.74
C SER A 133 2.45 -7.01 -5.17
N SER A 134 2.34 -8.33 -5.20
CA SER A 134 1.05 -9.01 -5.35
C SER A 134 0.08 -8.60 -4.26
N ASN A 135 -1.23 -8.77 -4.51
CA ASN A 135 -2.23 -8.49 -3.48
C ASN A 135 -2.06 -9.38 -2.24
N ALA A 136 -1.56 -10.61 -2.42
CA ALA A 136 -1.22 -11.50 -1.32
C ALA A 136 -0.05 -10.93 -0.48
N ALA A 137 1.06 -10.56 -1.12
CA ALA A 137 2.22 -9.98 -0.44
C ALA A 137 1.85 -8.64 0.24
N LEU A 138 1.14 -7.75 -0.44
CA LEU A 138 0.65 -6.49 0.16
C LEU A 138 -0.15 -6.73 1.44
N PHE A 139 -1.00 -7.75 1.44
CA PHE A 139 -1.87 -8.03 2.57
C PHE A 139 -1.17 -8.72 3.74
N PHE A 140 -0.19 -9.57 3.45
CA PHE A 140 0.56 -10.32 4.46
C PHE A 140 1.59 -9.44 5.15
N TRP A 141 2.27 -8.58 4.39
CA TRP A 141 3.35 -7.74 4.91
C TRP A 141 2.85 -6.37 5.37
N VAL A 142 1.95 -5.72 4.62
CA VAL A 142 1.61 -4.30 4.83
C VAL A 142 0.11 -3.97 4.64
N PRO A 143 -0.81 -4.64 5.37
CA PRO A 143 -2.25 -4.38 5.23
C PRO A 143 -2.64 -2.92 5.48
N GLN A 144 -1.87 -2.19 6.31
CA GLN A 144 -2.01 -0.75 6.54
C GLN A 144 -1.82 0.13 5.30
N HIS A 145 -1.19 -0.39 4.24
CA HIS A 145 -1.06 0.27 2.94
C HIS A 145 -2.03 -0.32 1.91
N ALA A 146 -2.20 -1.64 1.92
CA ALA A 146 -3.05 -2.35 0.97
C ALA A 146 -4.51 -1.88 1.05
N LEU A 147 -5.08 -1.83 2.25
CA LEU A 147 -6.48 -1.47 2.48
C LEU A 147 -6.83 -0.04 2.01
N PRO A 148 -6.12 1.03 2.44
CA PRO A 148 -6.35 2.38 1.90
C PRO A 148 -6.17 2.42 0.39
N GLY A 149 -5.13 1.75 -0.12
CA GLY A 149 -4.83 1.72 -1.55
C GLY A 149 -5.98 1.15 -2.37
N TRP A 150 -6.60 0.06 -1.93
CA TRP A 150 -7.73 -0.54 -2.62
C TRP A 150 -9.03 0.26 -2.43
N LEU A 151 -9.37 0.62 -1.19
CA LEU A 151 -10.64 1.28 -0.86
C LEU A 151 -10.74 2.67 -1.48
N LEU A 152 -9.71 3.51 -1.32
CA LEU A 152 -9.75 4.88 -1.83
C LEU A 152 -9.64 4.90 -3.36
N THR A 153 -8.90 3.96 -3.97
CA THR A 153 -8.89 3.83 -5.44
C THR A 153 -10.24 3.38 -5.97
N ALA A 154 -10.93 2.46 -5.29
CA ALA A 154 -12.29 2.07 -5.67
C ALA A 154 -13.26 3.26 -5.64
N LEU A 155 -13.20 4.09 -4.59
CA LEU A 155 -14.00 5.31 -4.49
C LEU A 155 -13.66 6.32 -5.59
N VAL A 156 -12.37 6.50 -5.90
CA VAL A 156 -11.92 7.35 -7.02
C VAL A 156 -12.48 6.84 -8.35
N VAL A 157 -12.45 5.52 -8.58
CA VAL A 157 -12.98 4.91 -9.81
C VAL A 157 -14.49 5.05 -9.91
N ASP A 158 -15.24 4.88 -8.81
CA ASP A 158 -16.70 5.08 -8.78
C ASP A 158 -17.07 6.53 -9.08
N ASP A 159 -16.47 7.48 -8.35
CA ASP A 159 -16.76 8.90 -8.52
C ASP A 159 -16.26 9.47 -9.85
N ALA A 160 -15.19 8.92 -10.42
CA ALA A 160 -14.75 9.27 -11.77
C ALA A 160 -15.77 8.82 -12.82
N GLN A 161 -16.34 7.62 -12.69
CA GLN A 161 -17.39 7.13 -13.58
C GLN A 161 -18.70 7.90 -13.41
N ALA A 162 -19.01 8.34 -12.19
CA ALA A 162 -20.19 9.15 -11.91
C ALA A 162 -19.99 10.67 -12.14
N HIS A 163 -18.82 11.10 -12.60
CA HIS A 163 -18.45 12.51 -12.79
C HIS A 163 -18.53 13.38 -11.51
N ARG A 164 -18.37 12.77 -10.32
CA ARG A 164 -18.42 13.44 -9.01
C ARG A 164 -17.05 13.68 -8.37
N LEU A 165 -15.97 13.13 -8.93
CA LEU A 165 -14.63 13.18 -8.31
C LEU A 165 -14.10 14.61 -8.06
N HIS A 166 -14.63 15.60 -8.75
CA HIS A 166 -14.30 17.00 -8.49
C HIS A 166 -14.77 17.52 -7.13
N GLN A 167 -15.77 16.87 -6.53
CA GLN A 167 -16.30 17.21 -5.22
C GLN A 167 -15.52 16.51 -4.11
N THR A 168 -15.13 15.25 -4.36
CA THR A 168 -14.61 14.34 -3.32
C THR A 168 -13.10 14.09 -3.39
N GLY A 169 -12.44 14.42 -4.51
CA GLY A 169 -11.05 14.03 -4.74
C GLY A 169 -10.06 14.58 -3.70
N VAL A 170 -10.27 15.80 -3.21
CA VAL A 170 -9.39 16.38 -2.16
C VAL A 170 -9.57 15.65 -0.83
N GLU A 171 -10.79 15.21 -0.51
CA GLU A 171 -11.06 14.43 0.71
C GLU A 171 -10.40 13.06 0.64
N TYR A 172 -10.43 12.38 -0.51
CA TYR A 172 -9.72 11.13 -0.70
C TYR A 172 -8.19 11.28 -0.55
N LEU A 173 -7.63 12.41 -0.97
CA LEU A 173 -6.21 12.73 -0.74
C LEU A 173 -5.91 12.97 0.74
N ALA A 174 -6.75 13.72 1.45
CA ALA A 174 -6.56 13.95 2.89
C ALA A 174 -6.69 12.65 3.71
N LEU A 175 -7.68 11.81 3.38
CA LEU A 175 -7.90 10.52 4.03
C LEU A 175 -6.80 9.50 3.70
N SER A 176 -6.34 9.46 2.44
CA SER A 176 -5.17 8.64 2.10
C SER A 176 -3.94 9.12 2.84
N LEU A 177 -3.73 10.43 2.99
CA LEU A 177 -2.55 10.95 3.69
C LEU A 177 -2.55 10.59 5.17
N LEU A 178 -3.72 10.67 5.83
CA LEU A 178 -3.90 10.21 7.20
C LEU A 178 -3.50 8.73 7.36
N TRP A 179 -3.82 7.90 6.37
CA TRP A 179 -3.57 6.46 6.43
C TRP A 179 -2.16 6.07 5.98
N THR A 180 -1.71 6.59 4.85
CA THR A 180 -0.40 6.36 4.27
C THR A 180 -0.04 7.41 3.19
N PRO A 181 1.08 8.14 3.36
CA PRO A 181 1.53 9.13 2.37
C PRO A 181 1.88 8.48 1.02
N PHE A 182 2.33 7.23 1.00
CA PHE A 182 2.68 6.56 -0.26
C PHE A 182 1.48 6.33 -1.18
N VAL A 183 0.36 5.87 -0.63
CA VAL A 183 -0.87 5.71 -1.43
C VAL A 183 -1.37 7.06 -1.93
N THR A 184 -1.19 8.12 -1.15
CA THR A 184 -1.52 9.49 -1.55
C THR A 184 -0.72 9.92 -2.79
N ILE A 185 0.59 9.62 -2.81
CA ILE A 185 1.46 9.89 -3.98
C ILE A 185 0.96 9.13 -5.22
N GLY A 186 0.47 7.90 -5.07
CA GLY A 186 -0.12 7.13 -6.16
C GLY A 186 -1.48 7.66 -6.64
N LEU A 187 -2.34 8.11 -5.71
CA LEU A 187 -3.69 8.61 -6.01
C LEU A 187 -3.69 10.01 -6.63
N LEU A 188 -2.79 10.88 -6.21
CA LEU A 188 -2.71 12.27 -6.67
C LEU A 188 -2.71 12.43 -8.20
N PRO A 189 -1.81 11.78 -8.97
CA PRO A 189 -1.81 11.87 -10.43
C PRO A 189 -3.08 11.28 -11.09
N LEU A 190 -3.72 10.28 -10.46
CA LEU A 190 -4.97 9.70 -10.95
C LEU A 190 -6.16 10.66 -10.82
N ILE A 191 -6.26 11.34 -9.68
CA ILE A 191 -7.31 12.33 -9.42
C ILE A 191 -7.11 13.56 -10.32
N ILE A 192 -5.88 14.05 -10.41
CA ILE A 192 -5.53 15.19 -11.28
C ILE A 192 -5.86 14.89 -12.74
N SER A 193 -5.57 13.68 -13.25
CA SER A 193 -5.84 13.37 -14.66
C SER A 193 -7.32 13.36 -14.99
N ILE A 194 -8.18 12.91 -14.07
CA ILE A 194 -9.64 13.03 -14.21
C ILE A 194 -10.08 14.50 -14.15
N TRP A 195 -9.55 15.31 -13.25
CA TRP A 195 -9.89 16.75 -13.22
C TRP A 195 -9.50 17.47 -14.51
N ILE A 196 -8.31 17.18 -15.05
CA ILE A 196 -7.87 17.72 -16.35
C ILE A 196 -8.85 17.30 -17.44
N ARG A 197 -9.22 16.01 -17.48
CA ARG A 197 -10.20 15.48 -18.46
C ARG A 197 -11.54 16.20 -18.35
N GLU A 198 -12.12 16.32 -17.16
CA GLU A 198 -13.42 16.99 -16.96
C GLU A 198 -13.35 18.48 -17.30
N TYR A 199 -12.22 19.14 -17.03
CA TYR A 199 -11.98 20.54 -17.41
C TYR A 199 -11.92 20.70 -18.93
N VAL A 200 -11.14 19.86 -19.62
CA VAL A 200 -11.01 19.88 -21.09
C VAL A 200 -12.35 19.58 -21.77
N LEU A 201 -13.19 18.72 -21.18
CA LEU A 201 -14.53 18.44 -21.68
C LEU A 201 -15.58 19.52 -21.32
N GLY A 202 -15.18 20.61 -20.66
CA GLY A 202 -16.08 21.70 -20.27
C GLY A 202 -17.11 21.34 -19.19
N ARG A 203 -16.92 20.21 -18.50
CA ARG A 203 -17.83 19.70 -17.45
C ARG A 203 -17.50 20.26 -16.08
N TYR A 204 -16.36 20.93 -15.97
CA TYR A 204 -15.77 21.32 -14.70
C TYR A 204 -15.19 22.73 -14.70
N SER A 205 -15.27 23.39 -13.54
CA SER A 205 -14.67 24.69 -13.28
C SER A 205 -13.93 24.65 -11.95
N LEU A 206 -12.72 25.22 -11.90
CA LEU A 206 -11.88 25.26 -10.69
C LEU A 206 -12.58 25.92 -9.49
N ARG A 207 -13.57 26.80 -9.73
CA ARG A 207 -14.35 27.43 -8.66
C ARG A 207 -15.15 26.42 -7.83
N LYS A 208 -15.47 25.25 -8.42
CA LYS A 208 -16.19 24.17 -7.72
C LYS A 208 -15.31 23.38 -6.75
N LEU A 209 -13.98 23.61 -6.73
CA LEU A 209 -13.09 23.07 -5.69
C LEU A 209 -13.27 23.76 -4.34
N LEU A 210 -13.71 25.02 -4.31
CA LEU A 210 -13.91 25.71 -3.04
C LEU A 210 -15.26 25.31 -2.46
N THR A 211 -15.28 24.18 -1.75
CA THR A 211 -16.38 23.78 -0.89
C THR A 211 -15.93 23.70 0.56
N TRP A 212 -16.88 23.73 1.49
CA TRP A 212 -16.58 23.51 2.90
C TRP A 212 -15.87 22.17 3.14
N HIS A 213 -16.26 21.11 2.43
CA HIS A 213 -15.62 19.80 2.54
C HIS A 213 -14.14 19.85 2.13
N THR A 214 -13.84 20.57 1.05
CA THR A 214 -12.46 20.78 0.60
C THR A 214 -11.62 21.57 1.60
N VAL A 215 -12.18 22.58 2.27
CA VAL A 215 -11.49 23.31 3.35
C VAL A 215 -11.13 22.36 4.51
N HIS A 216 -12.09 21.54 4.96
CA HIS A 216 -11.83 20.56 6.03
C HIS A 216 -10.76 19.53 5.61
N ALA A 217 -10.81 19.06 4.35
CA ALA A 217 -9.81 18.14 3.82
C ALA A 217 -8.42 18.77 3.73
N ILE A 218 -8.31 20.04 3.33
CA ILE A 218 -7.03 20.77 3.33
C ILE A 218 -6.50 20.92 4.76
N LEU A 219 -7.35 21.22 5.74
CA LEU A 219 -6.93 21.31 7.14
C LEU A 219 -6.45 19.97 7.68
N LEU A 220 -7.19 18.89 7.44
CA LEU A 220 -6.80 17.53 7.82
C LEU A 220 -5.50 17.13 7.13
N GLY A 221 -5.41 17.36 5.82
CA GLY A 221 -4.21 17.08 5.02
C GLY A 221 -3.01 17.87 5.54
N GLY A 222 -3.17 19.16 5.85
CA GLY A 222 -2.13 20.01 6.41
C GLY A 222 -1.62 19.52 7.77
N ALA A 223 -2.52 19.06 8.65
CA ALA A 223 -2.13 18.45 9.93
C ALA A 223 -1.34 17.15 9.72
N CYS A 224 -1.74 16.31 8.76
CA CYS A 224 -1.02 15.08 8.41
C CYS A 224 0.35 15.39 7.79
N VAL A 225 0.44 16.38 6.89
CA VAL A 225 1.72 16.86 6.33
C VAL A 225 2.64 17.32 7.45
N ALA A 226 2.14 18.13 8.39
CA ALA A 226 2.92 18.59 9.53
C ALA A 226 3.45 17.42 10.38
N TYR A 227 2.62 16.40 10.62
CA TYR A 227 3.03 15.20 11.35
C TYR A 227 4.16 14.44 10.63
N PHE A 228 4.04 14.18 9.33
CA PHE A 228 5.10 13.51 8.56
C PHE A 228 6.33 14.40 8.37
N ALA A 229 6.16 15.73 8.31
CA ALA A 229 7.26 16.69 8.19
C ALA A 229 8.18 16.68 9.42
N ALA A 230 7.68 16.29 10.59
CA ALA A 230 8.47 16.12 11.80
C ALA A 230 9.66 15.14 11.62
N ARG A 231 9.58 14.22 10.64
CA ARG A 231 10.70 13.34 10.27
C ARG A 231 11.90 14.10 9.70
N PHE A 232 11.67 15.21 9.01
CA PHE A 232 12.70 15.97 8.30
C PHE A 232 13.26 17.14 9.11
N GLU A 233 12.66 17.45 10.26
CA GLU A 233 13.22 18.40 11.23
C GLU A 233 14.44 17.79 11.96
N PRO A 234 15.40 18.59 12.45
CA PRO A 234 16.55 18.07 13.19
C PRO A 234 16.12 17.37 14.49
N TYR A 235 16.67 16.19 14.77
CA TYR A 235 16.43 15.44 16.02
C TYR A 235 17.68 14.70 16.49
N PRO A 236 17.80 14.39 17.79
CA PRO A 236 19.02 13.87 18.37
C PRO A 236 19.14 12.37 18.11
N MET A 237 19.70 12.02 16.95
CA MET A 237 20.06 10.65 16.60
C MET A 237 21.52 10.62 16.14
N SER A 238 22.27 9.62 16.58
CA SER A 238 23.67 9.44 16.23
C SER A 238 23.87 9.50 14.72
N ALA A 239 24.95 10.16 14.31
CA ALA A 239 25.29 10.31 12.90
C ALA A 239 25.36 8.96 12.18
N SER A 240 25.75 7.88 12.85
CA SER A 240 25.77 6.51 12.27
C SER A 240 24.39 5.99 11.86
N VAL A 241 23.32 6.31 12.60
CA VAL A 241 21.94 5.89 12.28
C VAL A 241 21.28 6.92 11.35
N ALA A 242 21.55 8.21 11.55
CA ALA A 242 21.05 9.28 10.69
C ALA A 242 21.68 9.29 9.28
N MET A 243 22.90 8.78 9.12
CA MET A 243 23.61 8.62 7.84
C MET A 243 23.19 7.37 7.06
N LEU A 244 22.31 6.52 7.60
CA LEU A 244 21.78 5.40 6.83
C LEU A 244 20.97 5.98 5.64
N PRO A 245 21.26 5.61 4.38
CA PRO A 245 20.60 6.15 3.18
C PRO A 245 19.10 5.77 3.06
N GLN A 246 18.49 5.29 4.13
CA GLN A 246 17.18 4.68 4.16
C GLN A 246 16.03 5.69 4.29
N GLY A 247 16.33 6.95 4.60
CA GLY A 247 15.37 8.06 4.59
C GLY A 247 15.56 9.05 3.43
N GLN A 248 16.49 8.79 2.51
CA GLN A 248 16.79 9.70 1.41
C GLN A 248 15.98 9.36 0.16
N PHE A 249 15.53 10.41 -0.54
CA PHE A 249 14.92 10.27 -1.85
C PHE A 249 16.02 10.28 -2.91
N GLU A 250 16.20 9.15 -3.59
CA GLU A 250 17.26 8.97 -4.59
C GLU A 250 16.63 8.84 -5.99
N PHE A 251 17.20 9.56 -6.96
CA PHE A 251 16.94 9.27 -8.37
C PHE A 251 17.82 8.10 -8.81
N MET A 252 17.22 7.10 -9.45
CA MET A 252 17.91 5.90 -9.93
C MET A 252 18.23 6.06 -11.44
N PRO A 253 19.46 6.46 -11.82
CA PRO A 253 19.80 6.67 -13.23
C PRO A 253 19.78 5.34 -14.01
N MET A 254 18.95 5.31 -15.06
CA MET A 254 18.70 4.14 -15.91
C MET A 254 19.61 4.07 -17.14
N PHE A 255 20.53 5.03 -17.28
CA PHE A 255 21.31 5.28 -18.50
C PHE A 255 22.38 4.21 -18.79
N GLN A 256 22.67 3.31 -17.85
CA GLN A 256 23.53 2.15 -18.13
C GLN A 256 22.71 1.06 -18.83
N TYR A 257 23.19 0.58 -19.99
CA TYR A 257 22.50 -0.41 -20.85
C TYR A 257 21.93 -1.62 -20.09
N ARG A 258 22.70 -2.19 -19.14
CA ARG A 258 22.28 -3.33 -18.32
C ARG A 258 21.10 -3.00 -17.40
N ASN A 259 21.04 -1.78 -16.87
CA ASN A 259 19.96 -1.33 -16.00
C ASN A 259 18.71 -1.01 -16.81
N PHE A 260 18.87 -0.43 -18.01
CA PHE A 260 17.77 -0.18 -18.94
C PHE A 260 17.08 -1.49 -19.39
N PHE A 261 17.84 -2.50 -19.82
CA PHE A 261 17.25 -3.78 -20.23
C PHE A 261 16.49 -4.47 -19.08
N ARG A 262 17.09 -4.51 -17.88
CA ARG A 262 16.43 -5.07 -16.68
C ARG A 262 15.13 -4.34 -16.36
N TYR A 263 15.11 -3.03 -16.52
CA TYR A 263 13.93 -2.22 -16.31
C TYR A 263 12.84 -2.49 -17.33
N VAL A 264 13.18 -2.60 -18.62
CA VAL A 264 12.19 -2.97 -19.65
C VAL A 264 11.60 -4.35 -19.36
N VAL A 265 12.44 -5.33 -19.00
CA VAL A 265 11.96 -6.67 -18.60
C VAL A 265 11.07 -6.60 -17.36
N PHE A 266 11.45 -5.81 -16.34
CA PHE A 266 10.62 -5.53 -15.16
C PHE A 266 9.26 -4.98 -15.55
N LEU A 267 9.21 -3.88 -16.31
CA LEU A 267 7.93 -3.29 -16.74
C LEU A 267 7.07 -4.30 -17.50
N LEU A 268 7.65 -5.05 -18.43
CA LEU A 268 6.91 -6.01 -19.26
C LEU A 268 6.31 -7.14 -18.42
N LEU A 269 7.09 -7.71 -17.49
CA LEU A 269 6.66 -8.85 -16.66
C LEU A 269 5.68 -8.43 -15.56
N GLU A 270 5.87 -7.26 -14.97
CA GLU A 270 5.05 -6.82 -13.84
C GLU A 270 3.67 -6.33 -14.26
N PHE A 271 3.58 -5.55 -15.35
CA PHE A 271 2.29 -5.00 -15.79
C PHE A 271 2.17 -4.79 -17.30
N GLY A 272 3.26 -4.59 -18.03
CA GLY A 272 3.26 -4.15 -19.42
C GLY A 272 2.53 -5.10 -20.37
N MET A 273 2.80 -6.41 -20.29
CA MET A 273 2.09 -7.39 -21.10
C MET A 273 0.58 -7.38 -20.81
N LEU A 274 0.21 -7.34 -19.53
CA LEU A 274 -1.19 -7.28 -19.10
C LEU A 274 -1.86 -5.99 -19.58
N HIS A 275 -1.18 -4.85 -19.47
CA HIS A 275 -1.70 -3.56 -19.90
C HIS A 275 -1.93 -3.51 -21.41
N CYS A 276 -1.02 -4.05 -22.22
CA CYS A 276 -1.20 -4.16 -23.67
C CYS A 276 -2.48 -4.95 -24.02
N LEU A 277 -2.71 -6.07 -23.34
CA LEU A 277 -3.90 -6.91 -23.58
C LEU A 277 -5.19 -6.18 -23.17
N ILE A 278 -5.18 -5.50 -22.02
CA ILE A 278 -6.31 -4.69 -21.56
C ILE A 278 -6.59 -3.55 -22.54
N TYR A 279 -5.55 -2.85 -23.00
CA TYR A 279 -5.68 -1.76 -23.97
C TYR A 279 -6.38 -2.23 -25.25
N ILE A 280 -5.95 -3.36 -25.81
CA ILE A 280 -6.57 -3.96 -27.01
C ILE A 280 -8.03 -4.35 -26.71
N ALA A 281 -8.29 -4.99 -25.56
CA ALA A 281 -9.63 -5.43 -25.17
C ALA A 281 -10.61 -4.25 -24.98
N GLN A 282 -10.11 -3.12 -24.48
CA GLN A 282 -10.89 -1.96 -24.08
C GLN A 282 -10.74 -0.77 -25.05
N TRP A 283 -10.22 -0.99 -26.27
CA TRP A 283 -9.92 0.05 -27.26
C TRP A 283 -11.00 1.13 -27.41
N LYS A 284 -12.28 0.73 -27.43
CA LYS A 284 -13.42 1.67 -27.55
C LYS A 284 -13.46 2.70 -26.43
N ASN A 285 -13.16 2.30 -25.20
CA ASN A 285 -13.13 3.20 -24.05
C ASN A 285 -12.00 4.23 -24.16
N PHE A 286 -10.86 3.87 -24.75
CA PHE A 286 -9.76 4.80 -25.01
C PHE A 286 -10.14 5.84 -26.06
N VAL A 287 -10.72 5.41 -27.19
CA VAL A 287 -11.17 6.32 -28.24
C VAL A 287 -12.25 7.29 -27.74
N GLN A 288 -13.11 6.85 -26.83
CA GLN A 288 -14.19 7.67 -26.26
C GLN A 288 -13.76 8.54 -25.07
N PHE A 289 -12.46 8.55 -24.72
CA PHE A 289 -11.96 9.25 -23.53
C PHE A 289 -12.77 8.88 -22.28
N HIS A 290 -13.14 7.61 -22.10
CA HIS A 290 -13.89 7.16 -20.93
C HIS A 290 -13.06 7.40 -19.64
N PRO A 291 -13.67 7.73 -18.47
CA PRO A 291 -12.92 7.97 -17.24
C PRO A 291 -11.94 6.82 -16.90
N PHE A 292 -12.37 5.57 -17.08
CA PHE A 292 -11.50 4.40 -16.94
C PHE A 292 -10.24 4.47 -17.83
N ALA A 293 -10.37 4.87 -19.10
CA ALA A 293 -9.23 4.94 -20.01
C ALA A 293 -8.20 5.98 -19.54
N ILE A 294 -8.65 7.10 -18.99
CA ILE A 294 -7.76 8.13 -18.42
C ILE A 294 -7.06 7.59 -17.17
N LEU A 295 -7.80 6.98 -16.24
CA LEU A 295 -7.23 6.35 -15.05
C LEU A 295 -6.21 5.26 -15.41
N PHE A 296 -6.50 4.45 -16.43
CA PHE A 296 -5.62 3.39 -16.91
C PHE A 296 -4.34 3.93 -17.57
N CYS A 297 -4.46 4.96 -18.41
CA CYS A 297 -3.29 5.64 -18.99
C CYS A 297 -2.42 6.27 -17.90
N SER A 298 -3.03 6.96 -16.93
CA SER A 298 -2.32 7.51 -15.77
C SER A 298 -1.64 6.42 -14.96
N SER A 299 -2.32 5.29 -14.70
CA SER A 299 -1.75 4.13 -14.01
C SER A 299 -0.53 3.59 -14.73
N THR A 300 -0.59 3.50 -16.06
CA THR A 300 0.55 3.08 -16.90
C THR A 300 1.74 4.03 -16.74
N ILE A 301 1.52 5.35 -16.81
CA ILE A 301 2.58 6.35 -16.63
C ILE A 301 3.19 6.25 -15.23
N ILE A 302 2.37 6.14 -14.19
CA ILE A 302 2.82 6.01 -12.80
C ILE A 302 3.70 4.76 -12.64
N LEU A 303 3.23 3.60 -13.12
CA LEU A 303 3.99 2.34 -13.04
C LEU A 303 5.25 2.33 -13.93
N THR A 304 5.32 3.16 -14.97
CA THR A 304 6.56 3.36 -15.72
C THR A 304 7.54 4.25 -14.96
N VAL A 305 7.07 5.34 -14.35
CA VAL A 305 7.93 6.39 -13.77
C VAL A 305 8.40 6.06 -12.34
N LEU A 306 7.56 5.41 -11.52
CA LEU A 306 7.89 5.11 -10.11
C LEU A 306 9.27 4.46 -9.91
N PRO A 307 9.69 3.43 -10.70
CA PRO A 307 10.97 2.76 -10.52
C PRO A 307 12.21 3.65 -10.72
N TRP A 308 12.04 4.88 -11.23
CA TRP A 308 13.13 5.85 -11.37
C TRP A 308 13.47 6.53 -10.05
N PHE A 309 12.67 6.30 -9.01
CA PHE A 309 12.85 6.88 -7.70
C PHE A 309 12.97 5.80 -6.64
N ARG A 310 13.74 6.10 -5.60
CA ARG A 310 13.90 5.25 -4.43
C ARG A 310 13.69 6.05 -3.16
N TYR A 311 12.88 5.48 -2.26
CA TYR A 311 12.73 5.97 -0.89
C TYR A 311 12.42 4.80 0.03
N GLY A 312 13.09 4.72 1.18
CA GLY A 312 13.01 3.58 2.10
C GLY A 312 14.03 2.48 1.78
N PHE A 313 14.30 1.63 2.77
CA PHE A 313 15.32 0.57 2.67
C PHE A 313 15.10 -0.37 1.47
N TYR A 314 13.86 -0.85 1.34
CA TYR A 314 13.41 -1.76 0.28
C TYR A 314 12.74 -1.05 -0.90
N ASN A 315 12.82 0.29 -0.97
CA ASN A 315 12.07 1.12 -1.92
C ASN A 315 10.55 1.06 -1.71
N ASP A 316 10.10 1.44 -0.51
CA ASP A 316 8.68 1.53 -0.15
C ASP A 316 7.88 2.44 -1.09
N LEU A 317 8.52 3.47 -1.69
CA LEU A 317 7.83 4.33 -2.66
C LEU A 317 7.29 3.53 -3.84
N VAL A 318 8.11 2.71 -4.49
CA VAL A 318 7.68 1.90 -5.64
C VAL A 318 6.63 0.87 -5.23
N MET A 319 6.84 0.21 -4.10
CA MET A 319 5.93 -0.84 -3.63
C MET A 319 4.57 -0.32 -3.16
N ARG A 320 4.53 0.86 -2.52
CA ARG A 320 3.32 1.36 -1.84
C ARG A 320 2.58 2.42 -2.66
N ALA A 321 3.29 3.26 -3.43
CA ALA A 321 2.64 4.23 -4.31
C ALA A 321 2.07 3.61 -5.60
N SER A 322 2.48 2.38 -5.94
CA SER A 322 1.92 1.63 -7.08
C SER A 322 0.57 0.98 -6.79
N ILE A 323 0.19 0.80 -5.52
CA ILE A 323 -1.04 0.07 -5.12
C ILE A 323 -2.29 0.61 -5.85
N PRO A 324 -2.54 1.93 -5.94
CA PRO A 324 -3.69 2.45 -6.69
C PRO A 324 -3.69 2.06 -8.17
N SER A 325 -2.54 2.21 -8.83
CA SER A 325 -2.40 1.89 -10.25
C SER A 325 -2.61 0.40 -10.52
N LEU A 326 -2.06 -0.47 -9.66
CA LEU A 326 -2.25 -1.92 -9.76
C LEU A 326 -3.71 -2.33 -9.51
N PHE A 327 -4.42 -1.63 -8.62
CA PHE A 327 -5.85 -1.87 -8.39
C PHE A 327 -6.69 -1.48 -9.62
N ILE A 328 -6.34 -0.39 -10.31
CA ILE A 328 -6.96 -0.03 -11.61
C ILE A 328 -6.66 -1.10 -12.66
N THR A 329 -5.44 -1.65 -12.69
CA THR A 329 -5.08 -2.76 -13.59
C THR A 329 -5.89 -4.01 -13.31
N LEU A 330 -6.15 -4.33 -12.03
CA LEU A 330 -7.02 -5.44 -11.63
C LEU A 330 -8.45 -5.25 -12.14
N LEU A 331 -9.04 -4.06 -11.95
CA LEU A 331 -10.37 -3.76 -12.50
C LEU A 331 -10.38 -3.83 -14.04
N GLY A 332 -9.35 -3.27 -14.67
CA GLY A 332 -9.14 -3.33 -16.12
C GLY A 332 -9.02 -4.76 -16.65
N THR A 333 -8.42 -5.66 -15.88
CA THR A 333 -8.34 -7.10 -16.18
C THR A 333 -9.73 -7.73 -16.22
N LEU A 334 -10.54 -7.50 -15.18
CA LEU A 334 -11.90 -8.03 -15.10
C LEU A 334 -12.78 -7.52 -16.24
N TRP A 335 -12.75 -6.20 -16.49
CA TRP A 335 -13.46 -5.61 -17.62
C TRP A 335 -12.94 -6.13 -18.96
N GLY A 336 -11.62 -6.30 -19.12
CA GLY A 336 -10.99 -6.86 -20.31
C GLY A 336 -11.48 -8.27 -20.63
N ILE A 337 -11.51 -9.16 -19.64
CA ILE A 337 -12.05 -10.53 -19.79
C ILE A 337 -13.51 -10.52 -20.24
N GLN A 338 -14.33 -9.62 -19.69
CA GLN A 338 -15.73 -9.49 -20.08
C GLN A 338 -15.92 -8.97 -21.51
N ALA A 339 -15.07 -8.05 -21.97
CA ALA A 339 -15.14 -7.49 -23.32
C ALA A 339 -14.77 -8.50 -24.42
N LEU A 340 -13.95 -9.51 -24.09
CA LEU A 340 -13.39 -10.48 -25.02
C LEU A 340 -14.22 -11.78 -25.14
N GLN A 341 -15.42 -11.71 -25.73
CA GLN A 341 -16.32 -12.89 -25.78
C GLN A 341 -16.84 -13.30 -27.17
N LYS A 342 -16.80 -12.43 -28.20
CA LYS A 342 -17.63 -12.64 -29.40
C LYS A 342 -16.89 -13.25 -30.60
N LYS A 343 -15.65 -12.81 -30.88
CA LYS A 343 -14.90 -13.19 -32.09
C LYS A 343 -13.73 -14.14 -31.79
N ILE A 344 -13.31 -14.96 -32.75
CA ILE A 344 -12.15 -15.89 -32.62
C ILE A 344 -10.90 -15.16 -32.13
N PHE A 345 -10.57 -14.00 -32.73
CA PHE A 345 -9.45 -13.18 -32.28
C PHE A 345 -9.58 -12.73 -30.82
N GLN A 346 -10.80 -12.40 -30.36
CA GLN A 346 -11.04 -12.02 -28.97
C GLN A 346 -10.91 -13.21 -28.03
N GLN A 347 -11.32 -14.41 -28.44
CA GLN A 347 -11.11 -15.63 -27.67
C GLN A 347 -9.61 -15.94 -27.52
N ALA A 348 -8.82 -15.80 -28.58
CA ALA A 348 -7.37 -15.96 -28.51
C ALA A 348 -6.75 -14.96 -27.52
N LEU A 349 -7.12 -13.67 -27.59
CA LEU A 349 -6.67 -12.66 -26.62
C LEU A 349 -7.07 -13.00 -25.18
N LYS A 350 -8.29 -13.51 -24.97
CA LYS A 350 -8.75 -13.93 -23.65
C LYS A 350 -7.93 -15.10 -23.10
N ILE A 351 -7.58 -16.06 -23.96
CA ILE A 351 -6.70 -17.18 -23.58
C ILE A 351 -5.33 -16.66 -23.18
N ILE A 352 -4.73 -15.75 -23.96
CA ILE A 352 -3.42 -15.16 -23.65
C ILE A 352 -3.48 -14.37 -22.33
N LEU A 353 -4.50 -13.52 -22.15
CA LEU A 353 -4.71 -12.77 -20.90
C LEU A 353 -4.85 -13.71 -19.71
N THR A 354 -5.64 -14.77 -19.84
CA THR A 354 -5.80 -15.78 -18.78
C THR A 354 -4.48 -16.49 -18.49
N GLY A 355 -3.68 -16.80 -19.52
CA GLY A 355 -2.34 -17.38 -19.37
C GLY A 355 -1.40 -16.48 -18.59
N VAL A 356 -1.37 -15.17 -18.89
CA VAL A 356 -0.58 -14.18 -18.13
C VAL A 356 -1.01 -14.15 -16.66
N LEU A 357 -2.31 -14.17 -16.37
CA LEU A 357 -2.82 -14.21 -15.00
C LEU A 357 -2.45 -15.52 -14.27
N ILE A 358 -2.51 -16.66 -14.95
CA ILE A 358 -2.12 -17.95 -14.36
C ILE A 358 -0.62 -17.92 -13.99
N VAL A 359 0.24 -17.45 -14.89
CA VAL A 359 1.68 -17.32 -14.61
C VAL A 359 1.92 -16.36 -13.45
N GLY A 360 1.24 -15.20 -13.43
CA GLY A 360 1.36 -14.24 -12.32
C GLY A 360 0.89 -14.81 -10.98
N SER A 361 -0.21 -15.57 -10.98
CA SER A 361 -0.80 -16.13 -9.75
C SER A 361 0.15 -17.05 -8.97
N ILE A 362 1.18 -17.61 -9.63
CA ILE A 362 2.17 -18.48 -8.98
C ILE A 362 2.85 -17.76 -7.81
N ASN A 363 3.15 -16.47 -7.96
CA ASN A 363 3.78 -15.70 -6.89
C ASN A 363 2.87 -15.57 -5.66
N ALA A 364 1.60 -15.19 -5.85
CA ALA A 364 0.63 -15.17 -4.77
C ALA A 364 0.47 -16.56 -4.11
N MET A 365 0.47 -17.64 -4.89
CA MET A 365 0.44 -19.01 -4.36
C MET A 365 1.67 -19.36 -3.51
N ILE A 366 2.86 -18.86 -3.88
CA ILE A 366 4.09 -19.02 -3.08
C ILE A 366 3.96 -18.31 -1.73
N GLU A 367 3.43 -17.08 -1.70
CA GLU A 367 3.14 -16.37 -0.44
C GLU A 367 2.18 -17.15 0.46
N PHE A 368 1.07 -17.64 -0.10
CA PHE A 368 0.12 -18.46 0.64
C PHE A 368 0.77 -19.75 1.16
N LYS A 369 1.59 -20.42 0.33
CA LYS A 369 2.31 -21.64 0.73
C LYS A 369 3.26 -21.35 1.90
N ARG A 370 3.98 -20.22 1.87
CA ARG A 370 4.91 -19.81 2.92
C ARG A 370 4.21 -19.64 4.27
N HIS A 371 3.10 -18.91 4.31
CA HIS A 371 2.30 -18.75 5.54
C HIS A 371 1.66 -20.07 6.00
N CYS A 372 1.11 -20.86 5.08
CA CYS A 372 0.55 -22.17 5.42
C CYS A 372 1.61 -23.12 6.01
N LYS A 373 2.85 -23.08 5.50
CA LYS A 373 3.97 -23.85 6.03
C LYS A 373 4.31 -23.42 7.46
N GLY A 374 4.37 -22.12 7.74
CA GLY A 374 4.61 -21.62 9.09
C GLY A 374 3.52 -22.02 10.08
N ILE A 375 2.25 -21.93 9.67
CA ILE A 375 1.10 -22.43 10.46
C ILE A 375 1.23 -23.93 10.75
N ALA A 376 1.54 -24.73 9.72
CA ALA A 376 1.68 -26.17 9.84
C ALA A 376 2.85 -26.58 10.75
N GLN A 377 4.00 -25.90 10.63
CA GLN A 377 5.17 -26.12 11.48
C GLN A 377 4.89 -25.78 12.94
N ARG A 378 4.12 -24.71 13.19
CA ARG A 378 3.69 -24.32 14.54
C ARG A 378 2.63 -25.26 15.13
N GLY A 379 1.84 -25.93 14.29
CA GLY A 379 0.74 -26.80 14.73
C GLY A 379 -0.50 -26.05 15.24
N SER A 380 -0.57 -24.72 15.04
CA SER A 380 -1.69 -23.88 15.48
C SER A 380 -1.91 -22.71 14.52
N LEU A 381 -3.19 -22.45 14.19
CA LEU A 381 -3.59 -21.28 13.42
C LEU A 381 -3.32 -19.99 14.21
N MET A 382 -3.63 -19.98 15.50
CA MET A 382 -3.40 -18.83 16.37
C MET A 382 -2.02 -18.93 16.99
N MET A 383 -1.22 -17.87 16.86
CA MET A 383 0.02 -17.74 17.62
C MET A 383 -0.32 -17.61 19.12
N SER A 384 0.36 -18.39 19.96
CA SER A 384 0.22 -18.49 21.44
C SER A 384 0.40 -17.12 22.15
N PRO A 385 0.14 -16.95 23.47
CA PRO A 385 -0.12 -15.65 24.13
C PRO A 385 1.08 -14.70 24.29
N GLN A 386 2.20 -14.93 23.57
CA GLN A 386 3.35 -14.01 23.50
C GLN A 386 2.98 -12.61 22.96
N PHE A 387 1.77 -12.41 22.40
CA PHE A 387 1.24 -11.08 22.07
C PHE A 387 1.16 -10.13 23.26
N GLN A 388 1.06 -10.64 24.50
CA GLN A 388 1.04 -9.81 25.71
C GLN A 388 2.37 -9.08 25.96
N GLU A 389 3.48 -9.57 25.38
CA GLU A 389 4.83 -9.05 25.59
C GLU A 389 5.46 -8.46 24.33
N SER A 390 4.65 -7.99 23.36
CA SER A 390 5.21 -7.26 22.22
C SER A 390 6.13 -6.15 22.74
N PRO A 391 7.41 -6.06 22.35
CA PRO A 391 8.29 -5.01 22.84
C PRO A 391 7.82 -3.65 22.32
N ARG A 392 8.25 -2.56 22.96
CA ARG A 392 8.08 -1.22 22.38
C ARG A 392 8.92 -1.10 21.12
N VAL A 393 8.56 -0.19 20.23
CA VAL A 393 9.29 0.07 18.99
C VAL A 393 10.77 0.34 19.25
N ILE A 394 11.09 1.14 20.27
CA ILE A 394 12.47 1.51 20.64
C ILE A 394 13.30 0.32 21.16
N ASP A 395 12.64 -0.71 21.68
CA ASP A 395 13.30 -1.88 22.29
C ASP A 395 13.47 -3.03 21.28
N LEU A 396 12.88 -2.95 20.08
CA LEU A 396 12.99 -3.96 19.03
C LEU A 396 14.45 -4.33 18.68
N PRO A 397 15.41 -3.39 18.55
CA PRO A 397 16.79 -3.75 18.23
C PRO A 397 17.46 -4.63 19.30
N GLN A 398 17.08 -4.46 20.57
CA GLN A 398 17.63 -5.24 21.69
C GLN A 398 17.14 -6.69 21.68
N HIS A 399 16.00 -6.95 21.04
CA HIS A 399 15.40 -8.28 20.92
C HIS A 399 15.90 -9.07 19.70
N GLY A 400 16.98 -8.61 19.05
CA GLY A 400 17.58 -9.30 17.91
C GLY A 400 16.86 -9.10 16.58
N TYR A 401 15.88 -8.20 16.51
CA TYR A 401 15.21 -7.85 15.26
C TYR A 401 16.13 -6.95 14.42
N HIS A 402 16.95 -7.57 13.56
CA HIS A 402 17.97 -6.86 12.76
C HIS A 402 17.39 -5.77 11.83
N THR A 403 16.11 -5.85 11.44
CA THR A 403 15.40 -4.82 10.68
C THR A 403 14.95 -3.62 11.54
N ALA A 404 15.04 -3.70 12.87
CA ALA A 404 14.58 -2.66 13.78
C ALA A 404 15.44 -1.39 13.73
N PHE A 405 16.75 -1.49 13.47
CA PHE A 405 17.61 -0.32 13.26
C PHE A 405 17.20 0.47 12.00
N ASN A 406 16.88 -0.25 10.93
CA ASN A 406 16.38 0.32 9.68
C ASN A 406 15.02 1.02 9.91
N PHE A 407 14.15 0.37 10.70
CA PHE A 407 12.87 0.94 11.09
C PHE A 407 13.03 2.27 11.86
N MET A 408 13.88 2.28 12.90
CA MET A 408 14.14 3.47 13.71
C MET A 408 14.69 4.61 12.85
N ALA A 409 15.58 4.31 11.91
CA ALA A 409 16.09 5.30 10.97
C ALA A 409 15.01 5.86 10.04
N GLN A 410 13.91 5.14 9.76
CA GLN A 410 12.89 5.59 8.80
C GLN A 410 11.68 6.27 9.47
N TYR A 411 11.29 5.85 10.68
CA TYR A 411 9.96 6.12 11.26
C TYR A 411 9.97 6.90 12.58
N VAL A 412 11.04 7.63 12.88
CA VAL A 412 11.09 8.57 14.00
C VAL A 412 11.44 9.98 13.54
N GLY A 413 11.03 11.00 14.29
CA GLY A 413 11.29 12.40 13.98
C GLY A 413 11.51 13.27 15.22
N ALA A 414 11.53 14.58 15.02
CA ALA A 414 11.75 15.54 16.09
C ALA A 414 10.60 15.59 17.11
N ALA A 415 10.94 15.28 18.36
CA ALA A 415 10.00 15.33 19.50
C ALA A 415 9.55 16.76 19.87
N ASP A 416 10.26 17.78 19.39
CA ASP A 416 9.92 19.19 19.50
C ASP A 416 9.57 19.81 18.13
N SER A 417 9.15 18.99 17.16
CA SER A 417 8.72 19.45 15.84
C SER A 417 7.62 20.51 15.88
N TRP A 418 7.44 21.24 14.77
CA TRP A 418 6.34 22.19 14.63
C TRP A 418 4.98 21.52 14.91
N PHE A 419 4.77 20.31 14.40
CA PHE A 419 3.58 19.52 14.68
C PHE A 419 3.33 19.32 16.18
N VAL A 420 4.37 18.95 16.94
CA VAL A 420 4.23 18.72 18.38
C VAL A 420 3.99 20.02 19.14
N LYS A 421 4.69 21.10 18.77
CA LYS A 421 4.57 22.40 19.44
C LYS A 421 3.17 23.03 19.27
N TYR A 422 2.56 22.88 18.10
CA TYR A 422 1.36 23.64 17.75
C TYR A 422 0.09 22.80 17.54
N LEU A 423 0.21 21.52 17.16
CA LEU A 423 -0.94 20.67 16.84
C LEU A 423 -1.12 19.48 17.79
N ALA A 424 -0.04 18.86 18.26
CA ALA A 424 -0.12 17.72 19.18
C ALA A 424 -0.02 18.16 20.64
N LYS A 425 -1.14 18.60 21.22
CA LYS A 425 -1.21 18.83 22.66
C LYS A 425 -0.98 17.49 23.39
N PRO A 426 -0.10 17.44 24.43
CA PRO A 426 -0.02 16.28 25.28
C PRO A 426 -1.40 16.02 25.89
N LEU A 427 -1.89 14.79 25.80
CA LEU A 427 -2.98 14.38 26.68
C LEU A 427 -2.39 14.37 28.09
N HIS A 428 -2.69 15.38 28.91
CA HIS A 428 -2.35 15.33 30.33
C HIS A 428 -3.03 14.09 30.91
N ASP A 429 -2.24 13.17 31.45
CA ASP A 429 -2.76 12.06 32.22
C ASP A 429 -3.46 12.67 33.44
N ASN A 430 -4.80 12.62 33.43
CA ASN A 430 -5.56 12.76 34.67
C ASN A 430 -5.13 11.59 35.55
N LYS A 431 -4.33 11.92 36.56
CA LYS A 431 -3.82 11.01 37.60
C LYS A 431 -4.92 10.14 38.20
#